data_AF-A0A6I6F3S0-F1
#
_entry.id   AF-A0A6I6F3S0-F1
#
_cell.length_a   1.000
_cell.length_b   1.000
_cell.length_c   1.000
_cell.angle_alpha   90.00
_cell.angle_beta   90.00
_cell.angle_gamma   90.00
#
_symmetry.space_group_name_H-M   'P 1'
#
loop_
_entity.id
_entity.type
_entity.pdbx_description
1 polymer ?
#
loop_
_entity_poly.entity_id
_entity_poly.type
_entity_poly.pdbx_seq_one_letter_code
_entity_poly.pdbx_strand_id
1 'polypeptide(L)'
;MKNLRKIVGGTLLAMTVIATSASAITEVPNGSVILGSKSYSLDYVNDPRNEAEISEAFAAANFKIYVRLFSGEYVDNATEQPVSASLIKPTTYKDSTGEKAIDGSGSTTEELEVISIE
;
A
#
# COMPACT_ATOMS: atom_id res chain seq x y z
N MET A 1 20.26 15.53 67.32
CA MET A 1 19.27 16.20 66.45
C MET A 1 19.28 15.51 65.10
N LYS A 2 18.09 15.23 64.59
CA LYS A 2 17.78 14.47 63.37
C LYS A 2 18.19 15.23 62.11
N ASN A 3 18.40 14.46 61.02
CA ASN A 3 18.16 14.77 59.60
C ASN A 3 19.40 14.87 58.70
N LEU A 4 19.62 13.87 57.83
CA LEU A 4 19.51 14.09 56.38
C LEU A 4 19.37 12.76 55.59
N ARG A 5 18.10 12.50 55.27
CA ARG A 5 17.45 11.76 54.18
C ARG A 5 18.33 10.98 53.18
N LYS A 6 17.99 9.70 53.04
CA LYS A 6 18.45 8.72 52.03
C LYS A 6 18.30 9.28 50.61
N ILE A 7 19.39 9.36 49.84
CA ILE A 7 19.34 9.59 48.40
C ILE A 7 18.97 8.26 47.76
N VAL A 8 17.69 8.09 47.44
CA VAL A 8 17.19 7.01 46.60
C VAL A 8 17.64 7.34 45.18
N GLY A 9 18.69 6.68 44.72
CA GLY A 9 19.17 6.78 43.34
C GLY A 9 18.11 6.22 42.39
N GLY A 10 17.33 7.10 41.75
CA GLY A 10 16.40 6.72 40.71
C GLY A 10 17.16 6.39 39.44
N THR A 11 17.18 5.12 39.06
CA THR A 11 17.68 4.67 37.76
C THR A 11 16.73 5.19 36.68
N LEU A 12 17.22 6.09 35.84
CA LEU A 12 16.48 6.59 34.68
C LEU A 12 16.49 5.50 33.59
N LEU A 13 15.38 4.77 33.44
CA LEU A 13 15.20 3.88 32.29
C LEU A 13 15.04 4.74 31.03
N ALA A 14 16.07 4.76 30.19
CA ALA A 14 15.98 5.31 28.85
C ALA A 14 15.15 4.33 27.99
N MET A 15 13.90 4.69 27.72
CA MET A 15 13.00 3.96 26.84
C MET A 15 13.38 4.28 25.39
N THR A 16 14.16 3.41 24.76
CA THR A 16 14.49 3.53 23.33
C THR A 16 13.25 3.18 22.51
N VAL A 17 12.58 4.20 21.96
CA VAL A 17 11.56 4.00 20.93
C VAL A 17 12.29 3.66 19.64
N ILE A 18 12.34 2.39 19.27
CA ILE A 18 12.70 1.99 17.91
C ILE A 18 11.48 2.37 17.06
N ALA A 19 11.55 3.51 16.38
CA ALA A 19 10.57 3.87 15.37
C ALA A 19 10.73 2.89 14.20
N THR A 20 10.01 1.78 14.24
CA THR A 20 9.77 0.99 13.03
C THR A 20 8.93 1.85 12.12
N SER A 21 9.54 2.43 11.10
CA SER A 21 8.81 3.03 9.98
C SER A 21 7.99 1.92 9.34
N ALA A 22 6.76 1.73 9.80
CA ALA A 22 5.79 0.90 9.13
C ALA A 22 5.57 1.56 7.78
N SER A 23 6.18 1.01 6.74
CA SER A 23 5.81 1.33 5.36
C SER A 23 4.33 1.00 5.26
N ALA A 24 3.46 2.00 5.29
CA ALA A 24 2.04 1.80 5.09
C ALA A 24 1.88 1.12 3.73
N ILE A 25 1.61 -0.17 3.74
CA ILE A 25 1.45 -0.96 2.52
C ILE A 25 0.19 -0.38 1.87
N THR A 26 0.37 0.37 0.79
CA THR A 26 -0.67 1.24 0.25
C THR A 26 -1.60 0.38 -0.62
N GLU A 27 -2.90 0.58 -0.54
CA GLU A 27 -3.85 -0.03 -1.48
C GLU A 27 -3.67 0.58 -2.90
N VAL A 28 -4.06 -0.12 -3.96
CA VAL A 28 -4.03 0.43 -5.35
C VAL A 28 -4.82 1.73 -5.43
N PRO A 29 -4.27 2.90 -5.75
CA PRO A 29 -5.07 4.14 -5.77
C PRO A 29 -6.29 4.09 -6.71
N ASN A 30 -7.35 4.82 -6.38
CA ASN A 30 -8.50 4.99 -7.28
C ASN A 30 -8.07 5.67 -8.59
N GLY A 31 -8.69 5.28 -9.71
CA GLY A 31 -8.29 5.78 -11.03
C GLY A 31 -6.99 5.15 -11.53
N SER A 32 -6.84 3.84 -11.34
CA SER A 32 -5.64 3.09 -11.74
C SER A 32 -5.95 2.00 -12.75
N VAL A 33 -4.97 1.71 -13.60
CA VAL A 33 -4.98 0.58 -14.52
C VAL A 33 -4.17 -0.55 -13.90
N ILE A 34 -4.70 -1.77 -13.91
CA ILE A 34 -4.04 -2.96 -13.39
C ILE A 34 -3.73 -3.91 -14.54
N LEU A 35 -2.45 -4.24 -14.68
CA LEU A 35 -1.88 -5.16 -15.66
C LEU A 35 -1.13 -6.26 -14.91
N GLY A 36 -1.82 -7.35 -14.60
CA GLY A 36 -1.25 -8.49 -13.88
C GLY A 36 -0.82 -8.09 -12.45
N SER A 37 0.49 -8.21 -12.17
CA SER A 37 1.07 -7.86 -10.87
C SER A 37 1.41 -6.37 -10.74
N LYS A 38 1.22 -5.57 -11.78
CA LYS A 38 1.53 -4.14 -11.79
C LYS A 38 0.27 -3.31 -11.90
N SER A 39 0.28 -2.16 -11.25
CA SER A 39 -0.75 -1.13 -11.38
C SER A 39 -0.13 0.22 -11.70
N TYR A 40 -0.88 1.07 -12.36
CA TYR A 40 -0.39 2.33 -12.92
C TYR A 40 -1.43 3.43 -12.78
N SER A 41 -0.97 4.65 -12.56
CA SER A 41 -1.83 5.83 -12.67
C SER A 41 -2.21 6.07 -14.14
N LEU A 42 -3.38 6.68 -14.37
CA LEU A 42 -3.84 6.99 -15.73
C LEU A 42 -2.89 7.96 -16.46
N ASP A 43 -2.30 8.94 -15.78
CA ASP A 43 -1.31 9.84 -16.37
C ASP A 43 -0.05 9.08 -16.81
N TYR A 44 0.39 8.07 -16.05
CA TYR A 44 1.56 7.26 -16.40
C TYR A 44 1.30 6.42 -17.65
N VAL A 45 0.11 5.80 -17.74
CA VAL A 45 -0.27 4.97 -18.91
C VAL A 45 -0.49 5.82 -20.16
N ASN A 46 -0.97 7.06 -20.02
CA ASN A 46 -1.23 7.96 -21.14
C ASN A 46 0.02 8.67 -21.68
N ASP A 47 1.18 8.44 -21.08
CA ASP A 47 2.45 9.02 -21.55
C ASP A 47 3.12 8.09 -22.57
N PRO A 48 3.30 8.52 -23.84
CA PRO A 48 3.92 7.68 -24.87
C PRO A 48 5.37 7.32 -24.55
N ARG A 49 6.04 8.04 -23.66
CA ARG A 49 7.40 7.70 -23.21
C ARG A 49 7.44 6.38 -22.43
N ASN A 50 6.30 5.94 -21.90
CA ASN A 50 6.17 4.73 -21.10
C ASN A 50 5.64 3.54 -21.92
N GLU A 51 5.39 3.71 -23.22
CA GLU A 51 4.78 2.69 -24.10
C GLU A 51 5.45 1.31 -23.98
N ALA A 52 6.79 1.26 -24.01
CA ALA A 52 7.52 0.01 -23.95
C ALA A 52 7.25 -0.76 -22.65
N GLU A 53 7.25 -0.08 -21.51
CA GLU A 53 6.96 -0.69 -20.20
C GLU A 53 5.51 -1.15 -20.11
N ILE A 54 4.56 -0.33 -20.58
CA ILE A 54 3.14 -0.67 -20.55
C ILE A 54 2.84 -1.86 -21.48
N SER A 55 3.44 -1.88 -22.68
CA SER A 55 3.28 -2.99 -23.62
C SER A 55 3.83 -4.30 -23.05
N GLU A 56 4.98 -4.26 -22.37
CA GLU A 56 5.56 -5.43 -21.71
C GLU A 56 4.65 -5.92 -20.57
N ALA A 57 4.18 -5.00 -19.71
CA ALA A 57 3.26 -5.33 -18.63
C ALA A 57 1.93 -5.89 -19.14
N PHE A 58 1.40 -5.35 -20.25
CA PHE A 58 0.17 -5.83 -20.88
C PHE A 58 0.32 -7.24 -21.44
N ALA A 59 1.45 -7.53 -22.10
CA ALA A 59 1.77 -8.88 -22.56
C ALA A 59 1.92 -9.86 -21.38
N ALA A 60 2.63 -9.46 -20.32
CA ALA A 60 2.80 -10.27 -19.10
C ALA A 60 1.47 -10.52 -18.38
N ALA A 61 0.50 -9.61 -18.51
CA ALA A 61 -0.85 -9.76 -17.98
C ALA A 61 -1.76 -10.68 -18.82
N ASN A 62 -1.22 -11.38 -19.83
CA ASN A 62 -1.99 -12.14 -20.82
C ASN A 62 -3.08 -11.29 -21.48
N PHE A 63 -2.75 -10.03 -21.78
CA PHE A 63 -3.64 -9.08 -22.44
C PHE A 63 -4.94 -8.77 -21.67
N LYS A 64 -4.94 -8.97 -20.34
CA LYS A 64 -6.06 -8.60 -19.46
C LYS A 64 -5.80 -7.24 -18.82
N ILE A 65 -6.82 -6.39 -18.83
CA ILE A 65 -6.79 -5.07 -18.22
C ILE A 65 -7.94 -4.99 -17.22
N TYR A 66 -7.60 -4.68 -15.98
CA TYR A 66 -8.58 -4.26 -14.98
C TYR A 66 -8.38 -2.78 -14.67
N VAL A 67 -9.44 -2.11 -14.24
CA VAL A 67 -9.38 -0.70 -13.86
C VAL A 67 -9.98 -0.56 -12.46
N ARG A 68 -9.26 0.11 -11.54
CA ARG A 68 -9.86 0.63 -10.31
C ARG A 68 -10.47 1.98 -10.64
N LEU A 69 -11.80 2.05 -10.71
CA LEU A 69 -12.52 3.28 -10.98
C LEU A 69 -12.28 4.33 -9.89
N PHE A 70 -12.64 5.58 -10.17
CA PHE A 70 -12.60 6.64 -9.17
C PHE A 70 -13.56 6.41 -8.00
N SER A 71 -14.62 5.61 -8.22
CA SER A 71 -15.54 5.12 -7.19
C SER A 71 -14.92 4.07 -6.26
N GLY A 72 -13.74 3.53 -6.59
CA GLY A 72 -13.05 2.48 -5.83
C GLY A 72 -13.37 1.06 -6.28
N GLU A 73 -14.33 0.88 -7.19
CA GLU A 73 -14.71 -0.42 -7.75
C GLU A 73 -13.69 -0.90 -8.79
N TYR A 74 -13.44 -2.22 -8.82
CA TYR A 74 -12.63 -2.86 -9.85
C TYR A 74 -13.54 -3.35 -10.98
N VAL A 75 -13.18 -3.02 -12.22
CA VAL A 75 -13.90 -3.47 -13.42
C VAL A 75 -12.97 -4.16 -14.40
N ASP A 76 -13.49 -5.15 -15.10
CA ASP A 76 -12.84 -5.73 -16.27
C ASP A 76 -13.05 -4.78 -17.46
N ASN A 77 -11.96 -4.30 -18.06
CA ASN A 77 -12.01 -3.31 -19.13
C ASN A 77 -12.69 -3.84 -20.42
N ALA A 78 -12.69 -5.15 -20.65
CA ALA A 78 -13.28 -5.73 -21.86
C ALA A 78 -14.80 -5.91 -21.73
N THR A 79 -15.30 -6.18 -20.52
CA THR A 79 -16.73 -6.45 -20.28
C THR A 79 -17.46 -5.32 -19.57
N GLU A 80 -16.71 -4.35 -19.02
CA GLU A 80 -17.20 -3.27 -18.16
C GLU A 80 -17.93 -3.78 -16.91
N GLN A 81 -17.77 -5.06 -16.58
CA GLN A 81 -18.42 -5.66 -15.43
C GLN A 81 -17.54 -5.52 -14.17
N PRO A 82 -18.16 -5.34 -13.00
CA PRO A 82 -17.48 -5.40 -11.73
C PRO A 82 -16.77 -6.74 -11.51
N VAL A 83 -15.58 -6.69 -10.92
CA VAL A 83 -14.83 -7.87 -10.51
C VAL A 83 -14.45 -7.80 -9.03
N SER A 84 -14.35 -8.96 -8.40
CA SER A 84 -13.94 -9.04 -7.00
C SER A 84 -12.49 -8.61 -6.83
N ALA A 85 -12.24 -7.74 -5.84
CA ALA A 85 -10.90 -7.29 -5.47
C ALA A 85 -9.95 -8.47 -5.14
N SER A 86 -10.46 -9.62 -4.69
CA SER A 86 -9.64 -10.81 -4.39
C SER A 86 -8.96 -11.41 -5.63
N LEU A 87 -9.44 -11.10 -6.84
CA LEU A 87 -8.82 -11.52 -8.11
C LEU A 87 -7.70 -10.56 -8.52
N ILE A 88 -7.65 -9.36 -7.95
CA ILE A 88 -6.75 -8.29 -8.31
C ILE A 88 -5.60 -8.28 -7.29
N LYS A 89 -4.42 -8.75 -7.72
CA LYS A 89 -3.25 -8.87 -6.85
C LYS A 89 -2.01 -8.11 -7.37
N PRO A 90 -2.12 -6.81 -7.68
CA PRO A 90 -0.95 -6.04 -8.03
C PRO A 90 -0.10 -5.82 -6.78
N THR A 91 1.21 -5.98 -6.94
CA THR A 91 2.19 -5.81 -5.86
C THR A 91 2.96 -4.51 -6.00
N THR A 92 2.86 -3.86 -7.16
CA THR A 92 3.48 -2.58 -7.44
C THR A 92 2.50 -1.60 -8.05
N TYR A 93 2.69 -0.33 -7.72
CA TYR A 93 1.99 0.81 -8.28
C TYR A 93 3.01 1.80 -8.82
N LYS A 94 2.77 2.36 -10.00
CA LYS A 94 3.65 3.35 -10.61
C LYS A 94 2.87 4.57 -11.10
N ASP A 95 3.38 5.73 -10.74
CA ASP A 95 2.86 7.03 -11.14
C ASP A 95 4.01 7.92 -11.65
N SER A 96 3.70 9.18 -11.97
CA SER A 96 4.69 10.17 -12.39
C SER A 96 5.75 10.52 -11.32
N THR A 97 5.55 10.12 -10.06
CA THR A 97 6.50 10.31 -8.96
C THR A 97 7.42 9.12 -8.75
N GLY A 98 7.08 7.94 -9.29
CA GLY A 98 7.90 6.73 -9.24
C GLY A 98 7.10 5.47 -8.91
N GLU A 99 7.83 4.41 -8.60
CA GLU A 99 7.26 3.09 -8.25
C GLU A 99 7.15 2.92 -6.73
N LYS A 100 6.04 2.33 -6.28
CA LYS A 100 5.70 2.06 -4.89
C LYS A 100 5.24 0.62 -4.75
N ALA A 101 5.65 -0.05 -3.68
CA ALA A 101 5.08 -1.35 -3.31
C ALA A 101 3.66 -1.16 -2.74
N ILE A 102 2.74 -2.05 -3.08
CA ILE A 102 1.34 -2.03 -2.63
C ILE A 102 0.90 -3.40 -2.13
N ASP A 103 -0.12 -3.42 -1.27
CA ASP A 103 -0.68 -4.68 -0.80
C ASP A 103 -1.59 -5.25 -1.89
N GLY A 104 -1.22 -6.42 -2.40
CA GLY A 104 -2.02 -7.15 -3.39
C GLY A 104 -3.25 -7.81 -2.79
N SER A 105 -3.48 -7.67 -1.48
CA SER A 105 -4.72 -7.99 -0.80
C SER A 105 -5.37 -6.66 -0.41
N GLY A 106 -6.59 -6.37 -0.86
CA GLY A 106 -7.38 -5.22 -0.39
C GLY A 106 -7.69 -5.34 1.10
N SER A 107 -6.69 -5.08 1.93
CA SER A 107 -6.68 -5.35 3.35
C SER A 107 -7.43 -4.23 4.06
N THR A 108 -8.64 -4.53 4.50
CA THR A 108 -9.28 -3.76 5.57
C THR A 108 -8.42 -3.96 6.81
N THR A 109 -7.62 -2.95 7.16
CA THR A 109 -6.89 -2.91 8.43
C THR A 109 -7.91 -2.99 9.56
N GLU A 110 -8.11 -4.19 10.11
CA GLU A 110 -8.69 -4.34 11.45
C GLU A 110 -7.67 -3.72 12.42
N GLU A 111 -8.05 -2.60 13.03
CA GLU A 111 -7.28 -1.91 14.05
C GLU A 111 -7.05 -2.88 15.23
N LEU A 112 -5.79 -3.23 15.51
CA LEU A 112 -5.48 -4.06 16.67
C LEU A 112 -5.67 -3.23 17.95
N GLU A 113 -6.71 -3.56 18.72
CA GLU A 113 -6.94 -2.99 20.04
C GLU A 113 -5.79 -3.37 21.00
N VAL A 114 -5.10 -2.36 21.54
CA VAL A 114 -4.02 -2.57 22.52
C VAL A 114 -4.66 -2.95 23.86
N ILE A 115 -4.63 -4.24 24.20
CA ILE A 115 -5.00 -4.67 25.55
C ILE A 115 -3.83 -4.34 26.48
N SER A 116 -4.04 -3.34 27.34
CA SER A 116 -3.15 -3.09 28.48
C SER A 116 -3.43 -4.16 29.55
N ILE A 117 -2.37 -4.80 30.05
CA ILE A 117 -2.44 -5.74 31.18
C ILE A 117 -1.90 -5.02 32.42
N GLU A 118 -2.74 -4.90 33.44
CA GLU A 118 -2.40 -4.32 34.76
C GLU A 118 -1.54 -5.27 35.62
#